data_AF-A0A7Y0A3B0-F1
#
_entry.id   AF-A0A7Y0A3B0-F1
#
_cell.length_a   1.000
_cell.length_b   1.000
_cell.length_c   1.000
_cell.angle_alpha   90.00
_cell.angle_beta   90.00
_cell.angle_gamma   90.00
#
_symmetry.space_group_name_H-M   'P 1'
#
loop_
_entity.id
_entity.type
_entity.pdbx_description
1 polymer ?
#
loop_
_entity_poly.entity_id
_entity_poly.type
_entity_poly.pdbx_seq_one_letter_code
_entity_poly.pdbx_strand_id
1 'polypeptide(L)'
;MNLTKEQALEIGIKVMQDIRFEYDAKDEIKVVYDQGKIYPNLNIWLIGFMYGKEDYGRNVGANLIINADTKLPKELLFRNGSITLSYDAEKDKYFVKSKRP
;
A
#
# COMPACT_ATOMS: atom_id res chain seq x y z
N MET A 1 -2.45 -14.44 -15.31
CA MET A 1 -1.87 -14.90 -14.02
C MET A 1 -2.09 -13.81 -12.99
N ASN A 2 -2.92 -14.08 -11.97
CA ASN A 2 -3.21 -13.12 -10.91
C ASN A 2 -1.98 -12.93 -10.01
N LEU A 3 -1.83 -11.74 -9.43
CA LEU A 3 -0.80 -11.42 -8.45
C LEU A 3 -0.91 -12.35 -7.22
N THR A 4 0.18 -13.00 -6.79
CA THR A 4 0.20 -13.82 -5.57
C THR A 4 0.32 -12.96 -4.31
N LYS A 5 0.13 -13.57 -3.13
CA LYS A 5 0.29 -12.89 -1.84
C LYS A 5 1.71 -12.38 -1.65
N GLU A 6 2.71 -13.20 -1.99
CA GLU A 6 4.13 -12.89 -1.90
C GLU A 6 4.50 -11.74 -2.83
N GLN A 7 4.05 -11.79 -4.09
CA GLN A 7 4.28 -10.72 -5.06
C GLN A 7 3.62 -9.39 -4.63
N ALA A 8 2.42 -9.47 -4.04
CA ALA A 8 1.74 -8.28 -3.53
C ALA A 8 2.50 -7.66 -2.34
N LEU A 9 3.06 -8.49 -1.47
CA LEU A 9 3.92 -8.04 -0.37
C LEU A 9 5.20 -7.38 -0.88
N GLU A 10 5.89 -8.01 -1.85
CA GLU A 10 7.11 -7.45 -2.46
C GLU A 10 6.86 -6.09 -3.10
N ILE A 11 5.77 -5.96 -3.88
CA ILE A 11 5.35 -4.67 -4.44
C ILE A 11 5.08 -3.67 -3.32
N GLY A 12 4.37 -4.08 -2.26
CA GLY A 12 4.06 -3.21 -1.14
C GLY A 12 5.31 -2.65 -0.46
N ILE A 13 6.29 -3.51 -0.17
CA ILE A 13 7.58 -3.11 0.43
C ILE A 13 8.32 -2.15 -0.51
N LYS A 14 8.41 -2.48 -1.81
CA LYS A 14 9.05 -1.60 -2.80
C LYS A 14 8.40 -0.22 -2.86
N VAL A 15 7.06 -0.16 -2.86
CA VAL A 15 6.33 1.12 -2.85
C VAL A 15 6.72 1.94 -1.62
N MET A 16 6.67 1.37 -0.42
CA MET A 16 7.01 2.09 0.82
C MET A 16 8.45 2.63 0.78
N GLN A 17 9.40 1.84 0.28
CA GLN A 17 10.79 2.27 0.10
C GLN A 17 10.92 3.40 -0.92
N ASP A 18 10.26 3.27 -2.08
CA ASP A 18 10.35 4.23 -3.19
C ASP A 18 9.79 5.61 -2.80
N ILE A 19 8.67 5.63 -2.08
CA ILE A 19 8.03 6.87 -1.58
C ILE A 19 8.55 7.33 -0.22
N ARG A 20 9.49 6.58 0.38
CA ARG A 20 10.04 6.84 1.73
C ARG A 20 8.96 6.98 2.80
N PHE A 21 7.96 6.10 2.77
CA PHE A 21 6.95 6.04 3.82
C PHE A 21 7.50 5.27 5.02
N GLU A 22 7.56 5.91 6.18
CA GLU A 22 8.06 5.30 7.41
C GLU A 22 6.97 4.49 8.12
N TYR A 23 7.25 3.22 8.34
CA TYR A 23 6.38 2.28 9.07
C TYR A 23 7.24 1.42 10.01
N ASP A 24 6.61 0.84 11.04
CA ASP A 24 7.29 0.00 12.00
C ASP A 24 7.56 -1.39 11.39
N ALA A 25 8.78 -1.61 10.92
CA ALA A 25 9.18 -2.87 10.31
C ALA A 25 9.24 -4.06 11.30
N LYS A 26 9.13 -3.81 12.62
CA LYS A 26 9.04 -4.88 13.62
C LYS A 26 7.62 -5.44 13.74
N ASP A 27 6.61 -4.69 13.29
CA ASP A 27 5.24 -5.16 13.26
C ASP A 27 4.98 -6.09 12.07
N GLU A 28 4.01 -6.99 12.25
CA GLU A 28 3.53 -7.84 11.18
C GLU A 28 2.84 -7.01 10.07
N ILE A 29 3.32 -7.17 8.83
CA ILE A 29 2.64 -6.63 7.64
C ILE A 29 1.48 -7.54 7.30
N LYS A 30 0.26 -7.00 7.32
CA LYS A 30 -0.96 -7.76 6.98
C LYS A 30 -1.20 -7.73 5.49
N VAL A 31 -1.47 -8.88 4.89
CA VAL A 31 -1.74 -9.00 3.44
C VAL A 31 -3.06 -9.74 3.24
N VAL A 32 -4.06 -9.04 2.70
CA VAL A 32 -5.42 -9.55 2.52
C VAL A 32 -5.84 -9.41 1.06
N TYR A 33 -6.42 -10.48 0.51
CA TYR A 33 -7.05 -10.44 -0.80
C TYR A 33 -8.53 -10.10 -0.66
N ASP A 34 -9.01 -9.12 -1.42
CA ASP A 34 -10.40 -8.74 -1.49
C ASP A 34 -10.95 -8.94 -2.92
N GLN A 35 -11.99 -9.77 -3.02
CA GLN A 35 -12.68 -10.08 -4.28
C GLN A 35 -13.86 -9.14 -4.48
N GLY A 36 -13.59 -7.84 -4.46
CA GLY A 36 -14.56 -6.79 -4.72
C GLY A 36 -15.61 -6.57 -3.64
N LYS A 37 -15.32 -6.90 -2.37
CA LYS A 37 -16.21 -6.55 -1.26
C LYS A 37 -16.03 -5.09 -0.86
N ILE A 38 -14.79 -4.60 -0.90
CA ILE A 38 -14.45 -3.21 -0.53
C ILE A 38 -14.60 -2.30 -1.76
N TYR A 39 -14.14 -2.77 -2.92
CA TYR A 39 -14.27 -2.06 -4.19
C TYR A 39 -15.05 -2.93 -5.19
N PRO A 40 -16.34 -2.65 -5.42
CA PRO A 40 -17.16 -3.45 -6.34
C PRO A 40 -16.49 -3.59 -7.70
N ASN A 41 -16.49 -4.82 -8.23
CA ASN A 41 -15.87 -5.19 -9.52
C ASN A 41 -14.35 -5.02 -9.58
N LEU A 42 -13.65 -4.95 -8.44
CA LEU A 42 -12.21 -4.86 -8.39
C LEU A 42 -11.60 -5.92 -7.47
N ASN A 43 -10.74 -6.76 -8.03
CA ASN A 43 -9.89 -7.64 -7.23
C ASN A 43 -8.68 -6.85 -6.75
N ILE A 44 -8.48 -6.80 -5.43
CA ILE A 44 -7.37 -6.07 -4.84
C ILE A 44 -6.63 -6.87 -3.80
N TRP A 45 -5.36 -6.52 -3.63
CA TRP A 45 -4.58 -6.83 -2.43
C TRP A 45 -4.49 -5.59 -1.55
N LEU A 46 -4.77 -5.78 -0.27
CA LEU A 46 -4.60 -4.80 0.79
C LEU A 46 -3.38 -5.15 1.61
N ILE A 47 -2.39 -4.26 1.61
CA ILE A 47 -1.15 -4.42 2.37
C ILE A 47 -1.15 -3.41 3.52
N GLY A 48 -1.31 -3.90 4.75
CA GLY A 48 -1.38 -3.11 5.97
C GLY A 48 -0.02 -2.97 6.63
N PHE A 49 0.47 -1.74 6.70
CA PHE A 49 1.70 -1.32 7.37
C PHE A 49 1.34 -0.52 8.63
N MET A 50 1.93 -0.88 9.76
CA MET A 50 1.72 -0.16 11.02
C MET A 50 2.64 1.06 11.10
N TYR A 51 2.13 2.24 11.44
CA TYR A 51 2.92 3.49 11.50
C TYR A 51 2.52 4.39 12.69
N GLY A 52 3.32 5.43 12.97
CA GLY A 52 2.94 6.55 13.83
C GLY A 52 2.88 6.28 15.33
N LYS A 53 3.64 5.30 15.84
CA LYS A 53 3.71 4.99 17.28
C LYS A 53 4.05 6.22 18.12
N GLU A 54 5.00 7.02 17.64
CA GLU A 54 5.55 8.18 18.33
C GLU A 54 4.55 9.35 18.35
N ASP A 55 3.76 9.53 17.29
CA ASP A 55 2.79 10.62 17.17
C ASP A 55 1.46 10.37 17.91
N TYR A 56 1.04 9.09 18.06
CA TYR A 56 -0.30 8.76 18.53
C TYR A 56 -0.34 7.83 19.76
N GLY A 57 0.82 7.46 20.32
CA GLY A 57 0.95 6.55 21.46
C GLY A 57 0.52 5.10 21.18
N ARG A 58 0.10 4.80 19.95
CA ARG A 58 -0.30 3.47 19.46
C ARG A 58 -0.09 3.40 17.96
N ASN A 59 0.18 2.20 17.46
CA ASN A 59 0.39 1.99 16.04
C ASN A 59 -0.95 2.10 15.31
N VAL A 60 -0.99 2.90 14.24
CA VAL A 60 -2.14 3.04 13.35
C VAL A 60 -1.84 2.35 12.02
N GLY A 61 -2.85 1.77 11.38
CA GLY A 61 -2.67 1.07 10.10
C GLY A 61 -2.69 2.03 8.91
N ALA A 62 -1.72 1.88 8.01
CA ALA A 62 -1.70 2.42 6.66
C ALA A 62 -1.89 1.26 5.67
N ASN A 63 -2.91 1.33 4.82
CA ASN A 63 -3.30 0.26 3.90
C ASN A 63 -2.98 0.67 2.46
N LEU A 64 -2.05 -0.03 1.84
CA LEU A 64 -1.77 0.09 0.41
C LEU A 64 -2.75 -0.78 -0.38
N ILE A 65 -3.39 -0.19 -1.38
CA ILE A 65 -4.27 -0.89 -2.32
C ILE A 65 -3.50 -1.19 -3.60
N ILE A 66 -3.41 -2.47 -3.95
CA ILE A 66 -2.83 -2.96 -5.20
C ILE A 66 -3.93 -3.66 -6.01
N ASN A 67 -4.11 -3.25 -7.26
CA ASN A 67 -5.03 -3.95 -8.14
C ASN A 67 -4.42 -5.30 -8.59
N ALA A 68 -5.13 -6.40 -8.35
CA ALA A 68 -4.59 -7.75 -8.55
C ALA A 68 -4.43 -8.12 -10.03
N ASP A 69 -5.22 -7.51 -10.92
CA ASP A 69 -5.24 -7.80 -12.36
C ASP A 69 -4.13 -7.04 -13.11
N THR A 70 -3.97 -5.76 -12.80
CA THR A 70 -2.98 -4.86 -13.40
C THR A 70 -1.65 -4.86 -12.65
N LYS A 71 -1.62 -5.37 -11.41
CA LYS A 71 -0.46 -5.38 -10.51
C LYS A 71 0.03 -3.99 -10.12
N LEU A 72 -0.80 -2.96 -10.33
CA LEU A 72 -0.45 -1.58 -10.05
C LEU A 72 -0.99 -1.12 -8.68
N PRO A 73 -0.12 -0.60 -7.80
CA PRO A 73 -0.52 0.14 -6.62
C PRO A 73 -1.28 1.41 -7.01
N LYS A 74 -2.36 1.71 -6.30
CA LYS A 74 -3.19 2.90 -6.56
C LYS A 74 -3.06 3.95 -5.48
N GLU A 75 -3.28 3.55 -4.24
CA GLU A 75 -3.42 4.48 -3.13
C GLU A 75 -2.96 3.84 -1.81
N LEU A 76 -2.33 4.65 -0.97
CA LEU A 76 -2.03 4.34 0.42
C LEU A 76 -2.99 5.15 1.30
N LEU A 77 -3.88 4.46 2.02
CA LEU A 77 -4.88 5.04 2.91
C LEU A 77 -4.41 4.92 4.35
N PHE A 78 -4.48 5.99 5.12
CA PHE A 78 -4.14 5.98 6.53
C PHE A 78 -5.08 6.90 7.31
N ARG A 79 -4.99 6.86 8.65
CA ARG A 79 -6.02 7.45 9.52
C ARG A 79 -6.35 8.92 9.22
N ASN A 80 -5.33 9.68 8.84
CA ASN A 80 -5.41 11.14 8.63
C ASN A 80 -4.97 11.50 7.20
N GLY A 81 -5.38 10.70 6.21
CA GLY A 81 -5.18 11.07 4.82
C GLY A 81 -4.98 9.92 3.84
N SER A 82 -4.65 10.31 2.61
CA SER A 82 -4.29 9.38 1.54
C SER A 82 -3.12 9.88 0.71
N ILE A 83 -2.41 8.93 0.12
CA ILE A 83 -1.36 9.17 -0.87
C ILE A 83 -1.74 8.43 -2.15
N THR A 84 -1.98 9.18 -3.23
CA THR A 84 -2.16 8.61 -4.56
C THR A 84 -0.80 8.37 -5.18
N LEU A 85 -0.62 7.20 -5.77
CA LEU A 85 0.65 6.75 -6.33
C LEU A 85 0.64 6.83 -7.86
N SER A 86 1.84 6.94 -8.42
CA SER A 86 2.09 6.71 -9.84
C SER A 86 3.42 5.97 -10.00
N TYR A 87 3.67 5.44 -11.20
CA TYR A 87 4.82 4.61 -11.51
C TYR A 87 5.57 5.20 -12.70
N ASP A 88 6.87 5.40 -12.53
CA ASP A 88 7.81 5.80 -13.58
C ASP A 88 8.46 4.52 -14.13
N ALA A 89 8.05 4.12 -15.33
CA ALA A 89 8.53 2.91 -15.99
C ALA A 89 10.00 3.03 -16.45
N GLU A 90 10.50 4.24 -16.70
CA GLU A 90 11.91 4.44 -17.11
C GLU A 90 12.85 4.27 -15.92
N LYS A 91 12.40 4.64 -14.71
CA LYS A 91 13.19 4.52 -13.48
C LYS A 91 12.87 3.30 -12.64
N ASP A 92 11.92 2.46 -13.09
CA ASP A 92 11.32 1.39 -12.30
C ASP A 92 10.99 1.83 -10.87
N LYS A 93 10.27 2.95 -10.73
CA LYS A 93 10.09 3.59 -9.44
C LYS A 93 8.69 4.13 -9.20
N TYR A 94 8.14 3.86 -8.02
CA TYR A 94 6.92 4.50 -7.56
C TYR A 94 7.17 5.91 -7.00
N PHE A 95 6.22 6.81 -7.19
CA PHE A 95 6.30 8.16 -6.62
C PHE A 95 4.93 8.67 -6.16
N VAL A 96 4.97 9.65 -5.26
CA VAL A 96 3.78 10.34 -4.76
C VAL A 96 3.25 11.26 -5.86
N LYS A 97 2.06 10.94 -6.39
CA LYS A 97 1.37 11.81 -7.34
C LYS A 97 0.64 12.94 -6.63
N SER A 98 -0.03 12.63 -5.51
CA SER A 98 -0.72 13.60 -4.67
C SER A 98 -0.89 13.07 -3.26
N LYS A 99 -0.99 13.98 -2.29
CA LYS A 99 -1.29 13.67 -0.89
C LYS A 99 -2.50 14.49 -0.45
N ARG A 100 -3.41 13.87 0.29
CA ARG A 100 -4.56 14.51 0.91
C ARG A 100 -4.51 14.29 2.43
N PRO A 101 -4.78 15.32 3.25
CA PRO A 101 -4.98 15.16 4.68
C PRO A 101 -6.30 14.45 5.01
#